data_AF-A0A4R0GJ92-F1
#
_entry.id   AF-A0A4R0GJ92-F1
#
_cell.length_a   1.000
_cell.length_b   1.000
_cell.length_c   1.000
_cell.angle_alpha   90.00
_cell.angle_beta   90.00
_cell.angle_gamma   90.00
#
_symmetry.space_group_name_H-M   'P 1'
#
loop_
_entity.id
_entity.type
_entity.pdbx_description
1 polymer ?
#
loop_
_entity_poly.entity_id
_entity_poly.type
_entity_poly.pdbx_seq_one_letter_code
_entity_poly.pdbx_strand_id
1 'polypeptide(L)'
;MQTALIYVTAENLDRYTDRCAEYCNRLGLRLAAVVVDELDGGRWPEVAQMLMDGTVQVVVVADRDELPPDRTPRVDVVAEQRRRLGTGRSTCRPRLIR
;
A
#
# COMPACT_ATOMS: atom_id res chain seq x y z
N MET A 1 -13.41 -13.98 7.15
CA MET A 1 -12.23 -13.84 8.04
C MET A 1 -11.08 -13.38 7.18
N GLN A 2 -10.43 -12.28 7.54
CA GLN A 2 -9.39 -11.70 6.67
C GLN A 2 -8.03 -12.37 6.87
N THR A 3 -7.31 -12.61 5.78
CA THR A 3 -5.96 -13.19 5.81
C THR A 3 -4.92 -12.07 5.89
N ALA A 4 -4.00 -12.18 6.85
CA ALA A 4 -2.96 -11.20 7.09
C ALA A 4 -1.55 -11.78 6.92
N LEU A 5 -0.62 -10.91 6.55
CA LEU A 5 0.81 -11.17 6.48
C LEU A 5 1.53 -10.13 7.32
N ILE A 6 2.55 -10.54 8.07
CA ILE A 6 3.46 -9.61 8.76
C ILE A 6 4.62 -9.32 7.82
N TYR A 7 4.87 -8.04 7.56
CA TYR A 7 6.04 -7.58 6.83
C TYR A 7 6.96 -6.84 7.79
N VAL A 8 8.22 -7.26 7.86
CA VAL A 8 9.20 -6.73 8.80
C VAL A 8 10.60 -6.87 8.24
N THR A 9 11.48 -5.93 8.56
CA THR A 9 12.91 -6.03 8.27
C THR A 9 13.61 -7.04 9.19
N ALA A 10 14.72 -7.60 8.73
CA ALA A 10 15.49 -8.58 9.51
C ALA A 10 15.94 -8.05 10.90
N GLU A 11 16.27 -6.75 10.99
CA GLU A 11 16.68 -6.11 12.25
C GLU A 11 15.55 -6.00 13.29
N ASN A 12 14.30 -5.98 12.83
CA ASN A 12 13.12 -5.73 13.65
C ASN A 12 12.27 -6.99 13.88
N LEU A 13 12.67 -8.12 13.29
CA LEU A 13 11.98 -9.41 13.38
C LEU A 13 11.68 -9.81 14.83
N ASP A 14 12.72 -9.99 15.65
CA ASP A 14 12.57 -10.46 17.03
C ASP A 14 11.83 -9.45 17.91
N ARG A 15 11.93 -8.16 17.58
CA ARG A 15 11.33 -7.09 18.39
C ARG A 15 9.81 -6.98 18.18
N TYR A 16 9.32 -7.19 16.97
CA TYR A 16 7.94 -6.84 16.63
C TYR A 16 7.05 -8.02 16.22
N THR A 17 7.61 -9.19 15.91
CA THR A 17 6.82 -10.35 15.46
C THR A 17 5.71 -10.71 16.44
N ASP A 18 6.03 -10.86 17.73
CA ASP A 18 5.05 -11.23 18.75
C ASP A 18 3.94 -10.19 18.89
N ARG A 19 4.30 -8.90 18.87
CA ARG A 19 3.32 -7.79 18.96
C ARG A 19 2.43 -7.73 17.72
N CYS A 20 2.99 -7.96 16.53
CA CYS A 20 2.22 -8.01 15.28
C CYS A 20 1.30 -9.26 15.24
N ALA A 21 1.75 -10.40 15.75
CA ALA A 21 0.94 -11.60 15.86
C ALA A 21 -0.21 -11.42 16.88
N GLU A 22 0.06 -10.82 18.04
CA GLU A 22 -0.97 -10.46 19.02
C GLU A 22 -1.99 -9.47 18.43
N TYR A 23 -1.53 -8.49 17.67
CA TYR A 23 -2.39 -7.56 16.94
C TYR A 23 -3.32 -8.29 15.96
N CYS A 24 -2.80 -9.24 15.18
CA CYS A 24 -3.59 -10.07 14.28
C CYS A 24 -4.67 -10.86 15.03
N ASN A 25 -4.30 -11.52 16.13
CA ASN A 25 -5.22 -12.29 16.95
C ASN A 25 -6.35 -11.42 17.52
N ARG A 26 -6.01 -10.23 18.05
CA ARG A 26 -6.98 -9.29 18.62
C ARG A 26 -8.00 -8.79 17.60
N LEU A 27 -7.62 -8.67 16.33
CA LEU A 27 -8.51 -8.25 15.25
C LEU A 27 -9.20 -9.41 14.53
N GLY A 28 -8.95 -10.66 14.94
CA GLY A 28 -9.51 -11.84 14.26
C GLY A 28 -8.97 -12.02 12.83
N LEU A 29 -7.74 -11.55 12.58
CA LEU A 29 -7.03 -11.78 11.33
C LEU A 29 -6.37 -13.17 11.37
N ARG A 30 -6.49 -13.92 10.28
CA ARG A 30 -5.74 -15.17 10.11
C ARG A 30 -4.33 -14.85 9.62
N LEU A 31 -3.33 -15.01 10.48
CA LEU A 31 -1.93 -14.88 10.08
C LEU A 31 -1.56 -16.02 9.11
N ALA A 32 -1.19 -15.68 7.88
CA ALA A 32 -0.76 -16.63 6.85
C ALA A 32 0.75 -16.78 6.76
N ALA A 33 1.50 -15.69 6.94
CA ALA A 33 2.95 -15.69 6.82
C ALA A 33 3.59 -14.50 7.54
N VAL A 34 4.87 -14.67 7.86
CA VAL A 34 5.80 -13.59 8.22
C VAL A 34 6.82 -13.49 7.07
N VAL A 35 6.92 -12.32 6.47
CA VAL A 35 7.90 -12.00 5.43
C VAL A 35 8.95 -11.10 6.04
N VAL A 36 10.17 -11.63 6.08
CA VAL A 36 11.36 -10.92 6.52
C VAL A 36 12.02 -10.32 5.29
N ASP A 37 12.20 -9.01 5.28
CA ASP A 37 12.88 -8.30 4.23
C ASP A 37 14.33 -7.99 4.63
N GLU A 38 15.27 -8.50 3.85
CA GLU A 38 16.72 -8.37 4.10
C GLU A 38 17.38 -7.28 3.23
N LEU A 39 16.69 -6.82 2.18
CA LEU A 39 17.27 -6.00 1.11
C LEU A 39 16.35 -4.84 0.70
N ASP A 40 16.10 -3.90 1.63
CA ASP A 40 15.46 -2.60 1.36
C ASP A 40 14.28 -2.65 0.37
N GLY A 41 13.32 -3.54 0.62
CA GLY A 41 12.13 -3.75 -0.20
C GLY A 41 12.20 -4.91 -1.19
N GLY A 42 13.27 -5.72 -1.18
CA GLY A 42 13.47 -6.82 -2.12
C GLY A 42 12.33 -7.86 -2.13
N ARG A 43 11.67 -8.07 -0.99
CA ARG A 43 10.51 -8.99 -0.89
C ARG A 43 9.15 -8.33 -1.05
N TRP A 44 9.09 -7.01 -1.12
CA TRP A 44 7.83 -6.29 -1.31
C TRP A 44 7.07 -6.68 -2.59
N PRO A 45 7.70 -6.91 -3.75
CA PRO A 45 6.99 -7.32 -4.96
C PRO A 45 6.17 -8.62 -4.78
N GLU A 46 6.69 -9.57 -4.01
CA GLU A 46 6.00 -10.81 -3.66
C GLU A 46 4.75 -10.53 -2.80
N VAL A 47 4.89 -9.71 -1.77
CA VAL A 47 3.77 -9.29 -0.90
C VAL A 47 2.70 -8.55 -1.69
N ALA A 48 3.11 -7.65 -2.59
CA ALA A 48 2.20 -6.92 -3.46
C ALA A 48 1.44 -7.87 -4.40
N GLN A 49 2.11 -8.88 -4.94
CA GLN A 49 1.46 -9.91 -5.75
C GLN A 49 0.41 -10.68 -4.94
N MET A 50 0.74 -11.09 -3.70
CA MET A 50 -0.22 -11.76 -2.81
C MET A 50 -1.45 -10.89 -2.47
N LEU A 51 -1.28 -9.57 -2.36
CA LEU A 51 -2.38 -8.63 -2.19
C LEU A 51 -3.25 -8.54 -3.45
N MET A 52 -2.63 -8.43 -4.63
CA MET A 52 -3.34 -8.36 -5.91
C MET A 52 -4.13 -9.64 -6.20
N ASP A 53 -3.56 -10.80 -5.86
CA ASP A 53 -4.20 -12.10 -6.05
C ASP A 53 -5.26 -12.39 -4.97
N GLY A 54 -5.37 -11.54 -3.94
CA GLY A 54 -6.30 -11.72 -2.81
C GLY A 54 -5.91 -12.85 -1.85
N THR A 55 -4.71 -13.43 -2.02
CA THR A 55 -4.13 -14.45 -1.13
C THR A 55 -3.94 -13.89 0.28
N VAL A 56 -3.52 -12.63 0.36
CA VAL A 56 -3.47 -11.82 1.57
C VAL A 56 -4.33 -10.59 1.36
N GLN A 57 -4.99 -10.13 2.42
CA GLN A 57 -5.87 -8.96 2.36
C GLN A 57 -5.36 -7.82 3.24
N VAL A 58 -4.53 -8.14 4.23
CA VAL A 58 -3.97 -7.16 5.17
C VAL A 58 -2.47 -7.40 5.31
N VAL A 59 -1.67 -6.34 5.14
CA VAL A 59 -0.26 -6.35 5.54
C VAL A 59 -0.15 -5.62 6.87
N VAL A 60 0.42 -6.30 7.87
CA VAL A 60 0.71 -5.74 9.18
C VAL A 60 2.21 -5.42 9.21
N VAL A 61 2.53 -4.16 9.45
CA VAL A 61 3.91 -3.67 9.67
C VAL A 61 4.05 -3.16 11.09
N ALA A 62 5.26 -3.23 11.63
CA ALA A 62 5.58 -2.72 12.96
C ALA A 62 5.52 -1.18 13.03
N ASP A 63 6.10 -0.54 12.01
CA ASP A 63 6.12 0.90 11.80
C ASP A 63 5.93 1.20 10.30
N ARG A 64 5.60 2.44 9.94
CA ARG A 64 5.57 2.86 8.53
C ARG A 64 6.96 2.83 7.91
N ASP A 65 8.01 3.06 8.69
CA ASP A 65 9.39 3.03 8.22
C ASP A 65 9.84 1.61 7.80
N GLU A 66 9.07 0.57 8.16
CA GLU A 66 9.26 -0.79 7.64
C GLU A 66 8.82 -0.92 6.18
N LEU A 67 7.97 -0.02 5.67
CA LEU A 67 7.59 -0.03 4.26
C LEU A 67 8.72 0.60 3.44
N PRO A 68 9.02 0.07 2.24
CA PRO A 68 9.95 0.75 1.35
C PRO A 68 9.48 2.19 1.10
N PRO A 69 10.40 3.17 1.00
CA PRO A 69 10.07 4.60 1.05
C PRO A 69 9.07 5.04 -0.03
N ASP A 70 9.16 4.46 -1.22
CA ASP A 70 8.25 4.72 -2.36
C ASP A 70 6.92 3.93 -2.30
N ARG A 71 6.76 3.08 -1.28
CA ARG A 71 5.68 2.09 -1.16
C ARG A 71 4.76 2.33 0.03
N THR A 72 4.97 3.41 0.79
CA THR A 72 3.92 3.98 1.63
C THR A 72 2.69 4.22 0.74
N PRO A 73 1.48 3.71 1.08
CA PRO A 73 0.33 3.83 0.19
C PRO A 73 0.04 5.30 -0.13
N ARG A 74 0.27 5.67 -1.40
CA ARG A 74 -0.14 6.95 -1.95
C ARG A 74 -1.65 6.93 -2.14
N VAL A 75 -2.37 7.56 -1.22
CA VAL A 75 -3.82 7.77 -1.33
C VAL A 75 -4.06 8.90 -2.33
N ASP A 76 -4.44 8.56 -3.56
CA ASP A 76 -4.88 9.55 -4.55
C ASP A 76 -6.41 9.73 -4.47
N VAL A 77 -6.88 10.90 -4.05
CA VAL A 77 -8.32 11.23 -3.97
C VAL A 77 -8.80 11.77 -5.32
N VAL A 78 -9.39 10.89 -6.13
CA VAL A 78 -9.85 11.21 -7.51
C VAL A 78 -10.93 12.30 -7.53
N ALA A 79 -11.76 12.41 -6.49
CA ALA A 79 -12.77 13.48 -6.38
C ALA A 79 -12.15 14.89 -6.40
N GLU A 80 -10.88 15.05 -6.03
CA GLU A 80 -10.17 16.33 -6.00
C GLU A 80 -9.44 16.65 -7.32
N GLN A 81 -9.28 15.69 -8.23
CA GLN A 81 -8.72 15.94 -9.57
C GLN A 81 -9.60 16.89 -10.41
N ARG A 82 -10.91 16.97 -10.16
CA ARG A 82 -11.83 17.82 -10.93
C ARG A 82 -11.63 19.33 -10.74
N ARG A 83 -10.97 19.80 -9.68
CA ARG A 83 -10.77 21.25 -9.47
C ARG A 83 -9.62 21.86 -10.27
N ARG A 84 -8.71 21.06 -10.84
CA ARG A 84 -7.55 21.58 -11.60
C ARG A 84 -7.75 21.63 -13.12
N LEU A 85 -8.78 20.98 -13.66
CA LEU A 85 -9.04 20.94 -15.11
C LEU A 85 -10.15 21.90 -15.56
N GLY A 86 -10.56 22.84 -14.69
CA GLY A 86 -11.73 23.69 -14.89
C GLY A 86 -11.46 25.19 -15.08
N THR A 87 -10.37 25.60 -15.73
CA THR A 87 -10.22 27.03 -16.13
C THR A 87 -9.46 27.18 -17.46
N GLY A 88 -9.92 26.49 -18.50
CA GLY A 88 -9.56 26.81 -19.88
C GLY A 88 -10.73 27.51 -20.56
N ARG A 89 -10.72 28.85 -20.62
CA ARG A 89 -11.65 29.60 -21.49
C ARG A 89 -11.39 29.19 -22.95
N SER A 90 -12.25 28.37 -23.51
CA SER A 90 -12.30 28.11 -24.95
C SER A 90 -12.91 29.32 -25.65
N THR A 91 -12.08 30.25 -26.13
CA THR A 91 -12.49 31.17 -27.20
C THR A 91 -12.21 30.51 -28.55
N CYS A 92 -13.07 29.58 -28.96
CA CYS A 92 -13.14 29.17 -30.36
C CYS A 92 -13.76 30.33 -31.15
N ARG A 93 -12.92 31.07 -31.88
CA ARG A 93 -13.32 32.03 -32.89
C ARG A 93 -13.57 31.26 -34.20
N PRO A 94 -14.77 31.28 -34.80
CA PRO A 94 -14.99 30.58 -36.06
C PRO A 94 -14.25 31.30 -37.20
N ARG A 95 -13.40 30.56 -37.92
CA ARG A 95 -12.75 31.03 -39.15
C ARG A 95 -13.73 30.81 -40.30
N LEU A 96 -14.38 31.88 -40.76
CA LEU A 96 -15.13 31.89 -42.02
C LEU A 96 -14.17 31.58 -43.16
N ILE A 97 -14.43 30.49 -43.89
CA ILE A 97 -13.77 30.18 -45.15
C ILE A 97 -14.67 30.80 -46.23
N ARG A 98 -14.08 31.70 -47.04
CA ARG A 98 -14.68 32.24 -48.27
C ARG A 98 -14.41 31.30 -49.43
#